data_AF-A0A829Q6F6-F1
#
_entry.id   AF-A0A829Q6F6-F1
#
_cell.length_a   1.000
_cell.length_b   1.000
_cell.length_c   1.000
_cell.angle_alpha   90.00
_cell.angle_beta   90.00
_cell.angle_gamma   90.00
#
_symmetry.space_group_name_H-M   'P 1'
#
loop_
_entity.id
_entity.type
_entity.pdbx_description
1 polymer ?
#
loop_
_entity_poly.entity_id
_entity_poly.type
_entity_poly.pdbx_seq_one_letter_code
_entity_poly.pdbx_strand_id
1 'polypeptide(L)'
;MRTTSNPILRTLPGKEGGGYAQFGAGAAGAGAMAAQQMRQDPYTAYPEAQAGVSRPLTIDDVVTKTGITLGVIVAVAVASFFLVSTNPGLALPFLLVGGFGGLIMVAIASFGRKQDNPAIVLSYAALEGLFVGAISFALTFQVAGPTPAP
;
A
#
# COMPACT_ATOMS: atom_id res chain seq x y z
N MET A 1 14.28 7.91 50.14
CA MET A 1 14.76 7.84 48.74
C MET A 1 14.63 6.38 48.29
N ARG A 2 13.65 6.05 47.43
CA ARG A 2 13.48 4.69 46.90
C ARG A 2 14.24 4.62 45.58
N THR A 3 15.47 4.09 45.62
CA THR A 3 16.20 3.71 44.39
C THR A 3 15.49 2.51 43.79
N THR A 4 15.07 2.64 42.52
CA THR A 4 14.43 1.55 41.78
C THR A 4 15.46 0.48 41.42
N SER A 5 15.13 -0.79 41.68
CA SER A 5 15.98 -1.95 41.36
C SER A 5 16.01 -2.30 39.86
N ASN A 6 15.33 -1.52 39.02
CA ASN A 6 15.28 -1.74 37.58
C ASN A 6 16.55 -1.17 36.90
N PRO A 7 17.41 -2.00 36.29
CA PRO A 7 18.68 -1.56 35.70
C PRO A 7 18.51 -0.56 34.55
N ILE A 8 17.36 -0.57 33.87
CA ILE A 8 17.01 0.39 32.80
C ILE A 8 16.79 1.81 33.34
N LEU A 9 16.35 1.95 34.60
CA LEU A 9 15.99 3.24 35.18
C LEU A 9 17.15 3.91 35.93
N ARG A 10 18.32 3.25 36.00
CA ARG A 10 19.55 3.81 36.60
C ARG A 10 20.20 4.90 35.76
N THR A 11 20.01 4.88 34.44
CA THR A 11 20.67 5.80 33.50
C THR A 11 19.79 6.98 33.10
N LEU A 12 18.62 7.14 33.71
CA LEU A 12 17.83 8.34 33.50
C LEU A 12 18.53 9.51 34.22
N PRO A 13 18.88 10.61 33.53
CA PRO A 13 19.32 11.83 34.17
C PRO A 13 18.25 12.21 35.19
N GLY A 14 18.64 12.22 36.47
CA GLY A 14 17.75 12.38 37.60
C GLY A 14 16.86 13.61 37.40
N LYS A 15 15.55 13.38 37.31
CA LYS A 15 14.54 14.42 37.40
C LYS A 15 14.31 14.72 38.88
N GLU A 16 15.33 15.26 39.55
CA GLU A 16 15.22 15.79 40.90
C GLU A 16 15.44 17.31 40.88
N GLY A 17 14.37 18.05 41.12
CA GLY A 17 14.43 19.49 41.42
C GLY A 17 14.14 20.40 40.22
N GLY A 18 13.13 21.25 40.37
CA GLY A 18 12.64 22.13 39.31
C GLY A 18 13.68 23.09 38.72
N GLY A 19 13.41 23.54 37.49
CA GLY A 19 14.15 24.62 36.86
C GLY A 19 14.19 24.49 35.35
N TYR A 20 13.49 25.38 34.65
CA TYR A 20 13.63 25.59 33.21
C TYR A 20 15.07 26.03 32.91
N ALA A 21 15.89 25.16 32.33
CA ALA A 21 17.26 25.50 31.94
C ALA A 21 17.30 26.05 30.51
N GLN A 22 17.18 27.38 30.47
CA GLN A 22 17.66 28.32 29.47
C GLN A 22 19.05 27.91 28.90
N PHE A 23 19.12 27.57 27.61
CA PHE A 23 20.39 27.47 26.87
C PHE A 23 20.59 28.75 26.05
N GLY A 24 21.64 29.52 26.38
CA GLY A 24 22.21 30.52 25.47
C GLY A 24 21.80 31.98 25.69
N ALA A 25 22.07 32.54 26.87
CA ALA A 25 22.23 33.99 27.01
C ALA A 25 23.63 34.39 26.51
N GLY A 26 23.75 34.77 25.24
CA GLY A 26 25.03 35.20 24.66
C GLY A 26 25.01 35.44 23.15
N ALA A 27 24.14 36.32 22.66
CA ALA A 27 24.29 37.04 21.37
C ALA A 27 23.12 38.02 21.18
N ALA A 28 23.06 39.07 22.01
CA ALA A 28 22.18 40.20 21.78
C ALA A 28 22.68 40.99 20.55
N GLY A 29 21.91 41.01 19.45
CA GLY A 29 22.15 41.98 18.37
C GLY A 29 21.67 41.60 16.97
N ALA A 30 21.67 40.32 16.58
CA ALA A 30 21.47 39.94 15.17
C ALA A 30 20.14 39.21 14.85
N GLY A 31 19.42 38.69 15.86
CA GLY A 31 18.18 37.93 15.66
C GLY A 31 16.89 38.78 15.58
N ALA A 32 16.96 40.07 15.90
CA ALA A 32 15.78 40.93 16.00
C ALA A 32 15.12 41.23 14.63
N MET A 33 15.87 41.12 13.52
CA MET A 33 15.32 41.40 12.19
C MET A 33 14.72 40.17 11.49
N ALA A 34 15.01 38.95 11.97
CA ALA A 34 14.39 37.72 11.46
C ALA A 34 13.02 37.43 12.12
N ALA A 35 12.78 38.00 13.31
CA ALA A 35 11.54 37.81 14.06
C ALA A 35 10.34 38.63 13.53
N GLN A 36 10.57 39.65 12.68
CA GLN A 36 9.49 40.48 12.13
C GLN A 36 8.81 39.87 10.90
N GLN A 37 9.40 38.88 10.24
CA GLN A 37 8.84 38.31 9.01
C GLN A 37 7.91 37.10 9.27
N MET A 38 7.78 36.67 10.52
CA MET A 38 6.95 35.52 10.94
C MET A 38 5.62 35.94 11.61
N ARG A 39 5.12 37.15 11.30
CA ARG A 39 3.98 37.81 11.97
C ARG A 39 2.72 38.00 11.10
N GLN A 40 2.57 37.22 10.03
CA GLN A 40 1.33 37.06 9.24
C GLN A 40 1.32 35.57 8.85
N ASP A 41 0.44 34.66 9.27
CA ASP A 41 -1.00 34.71 9.46
C ASP A 41 -1.42 33.41 10.22
N PRO A 42 -1.99 33.44 11.45
CA PRO A 42 -2.18 32.23 12.27
C PRO A 42 -3.45 31.39 12.01
N TYR A 43 -4.22 31.63 10.94
CA TYR A 43 -5.57 31.05 10.81
C TYR A 43 -5.82 30.08 9.63
N THR A 44 -4.81 29.72 8.85
CA THR A 44 -4.96 28.75 7.76
C THR A 44 -3.75 27.82 7.63
N ALA A 45 -3.42 27.10 8.70
CA ALA A 45 -2.48 25.98 8.61
C ALA A 45 -3.22 24.67 8.86
N TYR A 46 -3.97 24.20 7.85
CA TYR A 46 -4.01 22.76 7.67
C TYR A 46 -2.55 22.34 7.49
N PRO A 47 -2.00 21.41 8.29
CA PRO A 47 -0.66 20.92 8.02
C PRO A 47 -0.71 20.35 6.59
N GLU A 48 -0.08 21.06 5.65
CA GLU A 48 0.16 20.53 4.32
C GLU A 48 0.74 19.13 4.54
N ALA A 49 0.04 18.14 3.99
CA ALA A 49 0.49 16.77 4.05
C ALA A 49 1.90 16.73 3.46
N GLN A 50 2.88 16.66 4.35
CA GLN A 50 4.29 16.69 4.00
C GLN A 50 4.51 15.59 2.96
N ALA A 51 4.85 15.99 1.74
CA ALA A 51 5.05 15.09 0.62
C ALA A 51 6.12 14.06 1.02
N GLY A 52 5.68 12.85 1.39
CA GLY A 52 6.54 11.77 1.88
C GLY A 52 6.12 11.15 3.22
N VAL A 53 5.26 11.80 4.02
CA VAL A 53 4.67 11.16 5.22
C VAL A 53 3.30 10.63 4.84
N SER A 54 3.23 9.33 4.52
CA SER A 54 1.96 8.65 4.32
C SER A 54 1.15 8.74 5.61
N ARG A 55 0.04 9.47 5.56
CA ARG A 55 -0.97 9.44 6.62
C ARG A 55 -1.32 7.97 6.96
N PRO A 56 -1.51 7.63 8.25
CA PRO A 56 -1.96 6.30 8.64
C PRO A 56 -3.22 5.89 7.87
N LEU A 57 -3.23 4.65 7.39
CA LEU A 57 -4.31 4.10 6.58
C LEU A 57 -5.53 3.82 7.49
N THR A 58 -6.70 4.37 7.16
CA THR A 58 -7.96 4.16 7.89
C THR A 58 -8.69 2.88 7.47
N ILE A 59 -9.70 2.42 8.22
CA ILE A 59 -10.50 1.25 7.83
C ILE A 59 -11.15 1.46 6.45
N ASP A 60 -11.67 2.66 6.19
CA ASP A 60 -12.37 2.98 4.94
C ASP A 60 -11.44 2.88 3.72
N ASP A 61 -10.19 3.29 3.89
CA ASP A 61 -9.14 3.18 2.89
C ASP A 61 -8.79 1.70 2.62
N VAL A 62 -8.75 0.84 3.65
CA VAL A 62 -8.50 -0.60 3.48
C VAL A 62 -9.63 -1.21 2.67
N VAL A 63 -10.87 -0.94 3.06
CA VAL A 63 -12.07 -1.49 2.42
C VAL A 63 -12.15 -1.04 0.96
N THR A 64 -11.85 0.23 0.69
CA THR A 64 -11.88 0.77 -0.67
C THR A 64 -10.80 0.11 -1.54
N LYS A 65 -9.56 0.00 -1.04
CA LYS A 65 -8.47 -0.63 -1.80
C LYS A 65 -8.74 -2.10 -2.06
N THR A 66 -9.17 -2.86 -1.04
CA THR A 66 -9.50 -4.29 -1.23
C THR A 66 -10.68 -4.44 -2.20
N GLY A 67 -11.73 -3.64 -2.05
CA GLY A 67 -12.87 -3.61 -2.96
C GLY A 67 -12.48 -3.33 -4.41
N ILE A 68 -11.66 -2.31 -4.66
CA ILE A 68 -11.16 -1.99 -6.01
C ILE A 68 -10.33 -3.15 -6.57
N THR A 69 -9.40 -3.71 -5.78
CA THR A 69 -8.54 -4.81 -6.27
C THR A 69 -9.36 -6.05 -6.62
N LEU A 70 -10.34 -6.42 -5.79
CA LEU A 70 -11.25 -7.51 -6.08
C LEU A 70 -12.12 -7.21 -7.31
N GLY A 71 -12.64 -5.97 -7.41
CA GLY A 71 -13.41 -5.54 -8.57
C GLY A 71 -12.63 -5.66 -9.88
N VAL A 72 -11.34 -5.32 -9.87
CA VAL A 72 -10.44 -5.48 -11.03
C VAL A 72 -10.24 -6.95 -11.38
N ILE A 73 -9.94 -7.81 -10.40
CA ILE A 73 -9.80 -9.26 -10.62
C ILE A 73 -11.06 -9.82 -11.28
N VAL A 74 -12.24 -9.50 -10.73
CA VAL A 74 -13.53 -9.99 -11.23
C VAL A 74 -13.83 -9.47 -12.63
N ALA A 75 -13.62 -8.17 -12.88
CA ALA A 75 -13.85 -7.57 -14.20
C ALA A 75 -12.99 -8.23 -15.28
N VAL A 76 -11.70 -8.47 -15.00
CA VAL A 76 -10.79 -9.13 -15.94
C VAL A 76 -11.11 -10.62 -16.07
N ALA A 77 -11.51 -11.30 -14.99
CA ALA A 77 -11.94 -12.70 -15.04
C ALA A 77 -13.17 -12.89 -15.92
N VAL A 78 -14.18 -12.02 -15.80
CA VAL A 78 -15.37 -12.06 -16.67
C VAL A 78 -14.99 -11.80 -18.12
N ALA A 79 -14.18 -10.77 -18.39
CA ALA A 79 -13.74 -10.44 -19.75
C ALA A 79 -12.95 -11.60 -20.39
N SER A 80 -12.00 -12.17 -19.65
CA SER A 80 -11.16 -13.28 -20.12
C SER A 80 -11.95 -14.57 -20.32
N PHE A 81 -12.91 -14.87 -19.44
CA PHE A 81 -13.83 -16.00 -19.62
C PHE A 81 -14.58 -15.90 -20.96
N PHE A 82 -15.17 -14.73 -21.27
CA PHE A 82 -15.89 -14.55 -22.53
C PHE A 82 -14.96 -14.60 -23.76
N LEU A 83 -13.76 -14.04 -23.67
CA LEU A 83 -12.76 -14.14 -24.74
C LEU A 83 -12.36 -15.60 -25.01
N VAL A 84 -12.13 -16.39 -23.97
CA VAL A 84 -11.81 -17.81 -24.12
C VAL A 84 -13.01 -18.60 -24.63
N SER A 85 -14.24 -18.23 -24.23
CA SER A 85 -15.45 -18.88 -24.73
C SER A 85 -15.65 -18.71 -26.24
N THR A 86 -15.24 -17.56 -26.80
CA THR A 86 -15.31 -17.29 -28.24
C THR A 86 -14.12 -17.87 -29.00
N ASN A 87 -12.95 -17.98 -28.37
CA ASN A 87 -11.77 -18.60 -28.95
C ASN A 87 -11.06 -19.50 -27.92
N PRO A 88 -11.38 -20.81 -27.90
CA PRO A 88 -10.78 -21.76 -26.95
C PRO A 88 -9.25 -21.85 -27.04
N GLY A 89 -8.65 -21.47 -28.17
CA GLY A 89 -7.19 -21.40 -28.34
C GLY A 89 -6.50 -20.40 -27.39
N LEU A 90 -7.25 -19.44 -26.82
CA LEU A 90 -6.73 -18.48 -25.85
C LEU A 90 -6.62 -19.04 -24.43
N ALA A 91 -7.24 -20.19 -24.12
CA ALA A 91 -7.26 -20.75 -22.76
C ALA A 91 -5.84 -21.01 -22.22
N LEU A 92 -5.01 -21.73 -22.97
CA LEU A 92 -3.64 -22.05 -22.58
C LEU A 92 -2.76 -20.81 -22.44
N PRO A 93 -2.70 -19.89 -23.43
CA PRO A 93 -1.99 -18.63 -23.29
C PRO A 93 -2.41 -17.82 -22.06
N PHE A 94 -3.70 -17.70 -21.78
CA PHE A 94 -4.19 -16.93 -20.63
C PHE A 94 -3.86 -17.59 -19.29
N LEU A 95 -3.91 -18.92 -19.22
CA LEU A 95 -3.45 -19.65 -18.03
C LEU A 95 -1.95 -19.47 -17.79
N LEU A 96 -1.14 -19.55 -18.84
CA LEU A 96 0.31 -19.39 -18.74
C LEU A 96 0.68 -17.94 -18.38
N VAL A 97 0.13 -16.96 -19.09
CA VAL A 97 0.41 -15.54 -18.86
C VAL A 97 -0.15 -15.09 -17.52
N GLY A 98 -1.37 -15.48 -17.16
CA GLY A 98 -1.96 -15.15 -15.87
C GLY A 98 -1.22 -15.80 -14.71
N GLY A 99 -0.96 -17.11 -14.79
CA GLY A 99 -0.29 -17.87 -13.72
C GLY A 99 1.19 -17.50 -13.56
N PHE A 100 2.00 -17.60 -14.62
CA PHE A 100 3.42 -17.24 -14.53
C PHE A 100 3.62 -15.73 -14.43
N GLY A 101 2.82 -14.93 -15.13
CA GLY A 101 2.87 -13.47 -15.01
C GLY A 101 2.51 -13.02 -13.59
N GLY A 102 1.45 -13.55 -12.99
CA GLY A 102 1.07 -13.29 -11.60
C GLY A 102 2.20 -13.67 -10.63
N LEU A 103 2.76 -14.87 -10.79
CA LEU A 103 3.90 -15.37 -10.00
C LEU A 103 5.13 -14.45 -10.08
N ILE A 104 5.51 -14.05 -11.30
CA ILE A 104 6.64 -13.15 -11.53
C ILE A 104 6.34 -11.78 -10.91
N MET A 105 5.12 -11.28 -11.08
CA MET A 105 4.73 -9.96 -10.58
C MET A 105 4.75 -9.91 -9.05
N VAL A 106 4.25 -10.95 -8.36
CA VAL A 106 4.30 -11.03 -6.89
C VAL A 106 5.73 -11.23 -6.39
N ALA A 107 6.59 -11.94 -7.12
CA ALA A 107 8.00 -12.06 -6.80
C ALA A 107 8.71 -10.70 -6.89
N ILE A 108 8.47 -9.93 -7.97
CA ILE A 108 8.99 -8.57 -8.12
C ILE A 108 8.50 -7.66 -7.00
N ALA A 109 7.21 -7.73 -6.66
CA ALA A 109 6.63 -6.93 -5.58
C ALA A 109 7.28 -7.26 -4.22
N SER A 110 7.50 -8.55 -3.95
CA SER A 110 8.04 -9.04 -2.69
C SER A 110 9.52 -8.74 -2.52
N PHE A 111 10.35 -9.09 -3.51
CA PHE A 111 11.79 -8.83 -3.46
C PHE A 111 12.13 -7.35 -3.61
N GLY A 112 11.35 -6.62 -4.41
CA GLY A 112 11.51 -5.18 -4.57
C GLY A 112 10.93 -4.34 -3.43
N ARG A 113 10.23 -4.96 -2.46
CA ARG A 113 9.48 -4.28 -1.39
C ARG A 113 8.54 -3.19 -1.94
N LYS A 114 7.87 -3.48 -3.05
CA LYS A 114 6.99 -2.55 -3.77
C LYS A 114 5.51 -2.89 -3.62
N GLN A 115 5.16 -3.53 -2.50
CA GLN A 115 3.79 -3.96 -2.19
C GLN A 115 2.82 -2.76 -2.10
N ASP A 116 3.37 -1.60 -1.75
CA ASP A 116 2.62 -0.36 -1.55
C ASP A 116 2.31 0.35 -2.89
N ASN A 117 2.91 -0.10 -3.99
CA ASN A 117 2.74 0.52 -5.30
C ASN A 117 1.40 0.07 -5.93
N PRO A 118 0.43 0.99 -6.12
CA PRO A 118 -0.88 0.65 -6.66
C PRO A 118 -0.80 0.08 -8.07
N ALA A 119 0.16 0.53 -8.90
CA ALA A 119 0.31 0.02 -10.25
C ALA A 119 0.71 -1.47 -10.25
N ILE A 120 1.55 -1.90 -9.31
CA ILE A 120 1.99 -3.30 -9.18
C ILE A 120 0.84 -4.17 -8.72
N VAL A 121 0.09 -3.72 -7.70
CA VAL A 121 -1.07 -4.44 -7.17
C VAL A 121 -2.16 -4.59 -8.23
N LEU A 122 -2.46 -3.53 -8.98
CA LEU A 122 -3.47 -3.57 -10.05
C LEU A 122 -3.02 -4.43 -11.24
N SER A 123 -1.73 -4.41 -11.59
CA SER A 123 -1.19 -5.28 -12.64
C SER A 123 -1.26 -6.75 -12.23
N TYR A 124 -0.90 -7.07 -10.98
CA TYR A 124 -1.06 -8.41 -10.42
C TYR A 124 -2.53 -8.85 -10.42
N ALA A 125 -3.45 -7.98 -9.97
CA ALA A 125 -4.89 -8.24 -9.98
C ALA A 125 -5.42 -8.56 -11.39
N ALA A 126 -4.94 -7.86 -12.43
CA ALA A 126 -5.32 -8.14 -13.81
C ALA A 126 -4.80 -9.50 -14.29
N LEU A 127 -3.55 -9.87 -13.96
CA LEU A 127 -2.96 -11.15 -14.32
C LEU A 127 -3.66 -12.33 -13.63
N GLU A 128 -3.98 -12.18 -12.34
CA GLU A 128 -4.78 -13.16 -11.60
C GLU A 128 -6.19 -13.29 -12.18
N GLY A 129 -6.84 -12.17 -12.50
CA GLY A 129 -8.14 -12.18 -13.18
C GLY A 129 -8.10 -12.96 -14.50
N LEU A 130 -7.05 -12.77 -15.31
CA LEU A 130 -6.85 -13.48 -16.57
C LEU A 130 -6.74 -15.00 -16.36
N PHE A 131 -5.98 -15.41 -15.34
CA PHE A 131 -5.85 -16.82 -14.96
C PHE A 131 -7.19 -17.39 -14.49
N VAL A 132 -7.90 -16.68 -13.60
CA VAL A 132 -9.18 -17.12 -13.04
C VAL A 132 -10.25 -17.27 -14.13
N GLY A 133 -10.36 -16.33 -15.07
CA GLY A 133 -11.35 -16.46 -16.16
C GLY A 133 -11.06 -17.63 -17.10
N ALA A 134 -9.78 -17.83 -17.46
CA ALA A 134 -9.38 -18.95 -18.31
C ALA A 134 -9.57 -20.31 -17.62
N ILE A 135 -9.23 -20.43 -16.34
CA ILE A 135 -9.41 -21.68 -15.59
C ILE A 135 -10.89 -21.97 -15.35
N SER A 136 -11.72 -20.96 -15.09
CA SER A 136 -13.17 -21.12 -14.99
C SER A 136 -13.78 -21.73 -16.26
N PHE A 137 -13.34 -21.29 -17.44
CA PHE A 137 -13.79 -21.91 -18.70
C PHE A 137 -13.26 -23.33 -18.86
N ALA A 138 -11.97 -23.55 -18.60
CA ALA A 138 -11.36 -24.88 -18.72
C ALA A 138 -12.07 -25.92 -17.83
N LEU A 139 -12.43 -25.54 -16.60
CA LEU A 139 -13.16 -26.41 -15.68
C LEU A 139 -14.60 -26.65 -16.14
N THR A 140 -15.28 -25.63 -16.67
CA THR A 140 -16.60 -25.79 -17.30
C THR A 140 -16.56 -26.82 -18.44
N PHE A 141 -15.54 -26.78 -19.30
CA PHE A 141 -15.40 -27.74 -20.39
C PHE A 141 -15.22 -29.19 -19.90
N GLN A 142 -14.49 -29.39 -18.80
CA GLN A 142 -14.31 -30.71 -18.19
C GLN A 142 -15.58 -31.24 -17.51
N VAL A 143 -16.36 -30.35 -16.88
CA VAL A 143 -17.60 -30.71 -16.17
C VAL A 143 -18.77 -30.92 -17.13
N ALA A 144 -18.87 -30.13 -18.20
CA ALA A 144 -19.93 -30.26 -19.20
C ALA A 144 -19.73 -31.46 -20.15
N GLY A 145 -18.52 -32.01 -20.20
CA GLY A 145 -18.12 -32.96 -21.23
C GLY A 145 -18.07 -32.31 -22.63
N PRO A 146 -17.44 -32.94 -23.63
CA PRO A 146 -17.54 -32.47 -25.00
C PRO A 146 -19.01 -32.54 -25.41
N THR A 147 -19.65 -31.38 -25.59
CA THR A 147 -20.98 -31.33 -26.20
C THR A 147 -20.88 -32.02 -27.56
N PRO A 148 -21.71 -33.04 -27.86
CA PRO A 148 -21.69 -33.67 -29.17
C PRO A 148 -21.97 -32.59 -30.23
N ALA A 149 -21.08 -32.51 -31.23
CA ALA A 149 -21.30 -31.65 -32.39
C ALA A 149 -22.60 -32.06 -33.10
N PRO A 150 -23.36 -31.12 -33.67
CA PRO A 150 -24.53 -31.43 -34.48
C PRO A 150 -24.18 -32.23 -35.74
#